data_AF-A0A4Q2YQ58-F1
#
_entry.id   AF-A0A4Q2YQ58-F1
#
_cell.length_a   1.000
_cell.length_b   1.000
_cell.length_c   1.000
_cell.angle_alpha   90.00
_cell.angle_beta   90.00
_cell.angle_gamma   90.00
#
_symmetry.space_group_name_H-M   'P 1'
#
loop_
_entity.id
_entity.type
_entity.pdbx_description
1 polymer ?
#
loop_
_entity_poly.entity_id
_entity_poly.type
_entity_poly.pdbx_seq_one_letter_code
_entity_poly.pdbx_strand_id
1 'polypeptide(L)'
;MAEPVTPAPVSSRMPPPPPSQEVRPAKQDEPKVQLPSREDHSELNKAKKNSLPKPQRSGLIPAMLVLLVLILIGGGVVFFASKELGKNVNPPTFKNASGDPAANEANYIRIGWQKEAYQVLRGYMAATEAKDKVPFVLNGAELAPKIEDFYGGGMIVDADTPADTFSVYELSEEDRRRGLFMMIYDQPPQFEMKEFFRPLASLEVQYGVDEADLLLSTLARVGNFAMEPLRVHAFFKRTSEGLKLDWEIFAQTKYRTLQKFVELPQVGESEVFRIFVVEDVPDQGRAVAGTRTYRVVDPANTTDSARVNVKVDSEVGRALSLINWRGTATETRPDARTATVELK
;
A
#
# COMPACT_ATOMS: atom_id res chain seq x y z
N MET A 1 63.45 -38.73 -14.99
CA MET A 1 62.30 -39.66 -14.86
C MET A 1 62.02 -39.81 -13.37
N ALA A 2 60.94 -39.22 -12.91
CA ALA A 2 60.49 -39.28 -11.52
C ALA A 2 58.98 -39.62 -11.56
N GLU A 3 58.59 -40.67 -10.85
CA GLU A 3 57.21 -41.16 -10.78
C GLU A 3 56.31 -40.21 -9.96
N PRO A 4 55.03 -40.05 -10.32
CA PRO A 4 54.08 -39.31 -9.50
C PRO A 4 53.45 -40.23 -8.43
N VAL A 5 53.51 -39.77 -7.18
CA VAL A 5 52.85 -40.38 -6.02
C VAL A 5 51.38 -39.97 -5.98
N THR A 6 50.47 -40.94 -6.01
CA THR A 6 49.02 -40.76 -5.80
C THR A 6 48.71 -40.64 -4.30
N PRO A 7 47.92 -39.65 -3.84
CA PRO A 7 47.44 -39.64 -2.46
C PRO A 7 46.19 -40.52 -2.30
N ALA A 8 46.17 -41.29 -1.21
CA ALA A 8 45.04 -42.14 -0.79
C ALA A 8 43.86 -41.31 -0.23
N PRO A 9 42.62 -41.83 -0.29
CA PRO A 9 41.44 -41.11 0.21
C PRO A 9 41.36 -41.10 1.74
N VAL A 10 41.08 -39.93 2.30
CA VAL A 10 40.86 -39.70 3.74
C VAL A 10 39.50 -40.26 4.15
N SER A 11 39.50 -41.19 5.10
CA SER A 11 38.30 -41.78 5.71
C SER A 11 37.69 -40.80 6.72
N SER A 12 36.53 -40.24 6.42
CA SER A 12 35.72 -39.45 7.36
C SER A 12 34.79 -40.37 8.17
N ARG A 13 35.27 -40.86 9.32
CA ARG A 13 34.38 -41.45 10.33
C ARG A 13 33.72 -40.32 11.13
N MET A 14 32.42 -40.10 10.91
CA MET A 14 31.60 -39.32 11.84
C MET A 14 31.44 -40.07 13.17
N PRO A 15 31.50 -39.38 14.32
CA PRO A 15 31.13 -39.98 15.61
C PRO A 15 29.61 -40.18 15.72
N PRO A 16 29.14 -41.20 16.46
CA PRO A 16 27.72 -41.44 16.66
C PRO A 16 27.08 -40.35 17.55
N PRO A 17 25.79 -40.03 17.34
CA PRO A 17 25.08 -39.06 18.16
C PRO A 17 24.84 -39.58 19.59
N PRO A 18 24.76 -38.68 20.59
CA PRO A 18 24.52 -39.05 21.98
C PRO A 18 23.09 -39.58 22.19
N PRO A 19 22.87 -40.46 23.19
CA PRO A 19 21.57 -41.05 23.46
C PRO A 19 20.55 -40.01 23.97
N SER A 20 19.33 -40.08 23.43
CA SER A 20 18.19 -39.25 23.79
C SER A 20 17.83 -39.39 25.28
N GLN A 21 17.86 -38.28 26.03
CA GLN A 21 17.28 -38.22 27.36
C GLN A 21 15.75 -38.10 27.26
N GLU A 22 15.09 -39.09 27.83
CA GLU A 22 13.64 -39.17 28.00
C GLU A 22 13.19 -38.13 29.04
N VAL A 23 12.64 -37.01 28.56
CA VAL A 23 12.06 -35.97 29.42
C VAL A 23 10.67 -36.44 29.86
N ARG A 24 10.56 -36.81 31.15
CA ARG A 24 9.27 -37.09 31.80
C ARG A 24 8.42 -35.81 31.86
N PRO A 25 7.11 -35.85 31.54
CA PRO A 25 6.25 -34.68 31.58
C PRO A 25 6.00 -34.22 33.02
N ALA A 26 6.25 -32.94 33.27
CA ALA A 26 5.90 -32.25 34.50
C ALA A 26 4.38 -32.06 34.59
N LYS A 27 3.82 -32.29 35.80
CA LYS A 27 2.42 -32.02 36.16
C LYS A 27 2.04 -30.59 35.79
N GLN A 28 0.95 -30.49 35.03
CA GLN A 28 0.29 -29.24 34.66
C GLN A 28 -0.82 -28.98 35.69
N ASP A 29 -0.64 -27.96 36.54
CA ASP A 29 -1.70 -27.46 37.41
C ASP A 29 -2.65 -26.58 36.58
N GLU A 30 -3.91 -27.01 36.42
CA GLU A 30 -4.98 -26.24 35.80
C GLU A 30 -5.47 -25.11 36.73
N PRO A 31 -5.62 -23.86 36.25
CA PRO A 31 -6.38 -22.84 36.94
C PRO A 31 -7.90 -23.05 36.71
N LYS A 32 -8.64 -23.32 37.81
CA LYS A 32 -10.11 -23.35 37.84
C LYS A 32 -10.70 -22.01 37.37
N VAL A 33 -11.38 -22.03 36.23
CA VAL A 33 -12.30 -20.96 35.82
C VAL A 33 -13.66 -21.21 36.48
N GLN A 34 -14.06 -20.34 37.42
CA GLN A 34 -15.41 -20.34 38.01
C GLN A 34 -16.38 -19.66 37.05
N LEU A 35 -17.34 -20.41 36.50
CA LEU A 35 -18.54 -19.84 35.88
C LEU A 35 -19.51 -19.37 36.98
N PRO A 36 -20.17 -18.20 36.86
CA PRO A 36 -21.32 -17.87 37.69
C PRO A 36 -22.52 -18.72 37.29
N SER A 37 -23.09 -19.39 38.30
CA SER A 37 -24.28 -20.22 38.19
C SER A 37 -25.54 -19.38 37.93
N ARG A 38 -26.36 -19.89 37.02
CA ARG A 38 -27.70 -19.42 36.67
C ARG A 38 -28.68 -19.96 37.71
N GLU A 39 -29.34 -19.10 38.47
CA GLU A 39 -30.45 -19.50 39.35
C GLU A 39 -31.80 -19.16 38.73
N ASP A 40 -32.62 -20.20 38.64
CA ASP A 40 -34.01 -20.21 38.20
C ASP A 40 -34.96 -19.65 39.28
N HIS A 41 -36.09 -19.18 38.77
CA HIS A 41 -37.29 -18.78 39.50
C HIS A 41 -37.87 -19.94 40.35
N SER A 42 -38.46 -19.63 41.52
CA SER A 42 -39.89 -19.87 41.80
C SER A 42 -40.31 -19.46 43.23
N GLU A 43 -41.59 -19.07 43.34
CA GLU A 43 -42.47 -19.05 44.52
C GLU A 43 -42.37 -17.89 45.53
N LEU A 44 -43.44 -17.35 46.12
CA LEU A 44 -44.87 -17.22 45.82
C LEU A 44 -45.42 -16.30 46.94
N ASN A 45 -46.36 -15.42 46.59
CA ASN A 45 -47.41 -14.87 47.47
C ASN A 45 -47.07 -14.01 48.70
N LYS A 46 -47.42 -12.72 48.60
CA LYS A 46 -48.34 -12.08 49.56
C LYS A 46 -49.17 -10.98 48.89
N ALA A 47 -50.48 -11.21 48.83
CA ALA A 47 -51.48 -10.28 48.34
C ALA A 47 -51.87 -9.24 49.42
N LYS A 48 -52.07 -7.98 49.03
CA LYS A 48 -53.09 -7.10 49.65
C LYS A 48 -53.52 -5.93 48.75
N LYS A 49 -54.72 -6.10 48.19
CA LYS A 49 -55.84 -5.16 47.94
C LYS A 49 -55.61 -3.67 47.59
N ASN A 50 -56.27 -3.32 46.48
CA ASN A 50 -57.15 -2.17 46.22
C ASN A 50 -56.53 -0.78 45.97
N SER A 51 -56.59 -0.28 44.73
CA SER A 51 -57.70 0.54 44.21
C SER A 51 -57.36 1.13 42.83
N LEU A 52 -58.23 0.94 41.83
CA LEU A 52 -58.21 1.70 40.57
C LEU A 52 -58.85 3.08 40.76
N PRO A 53 -58.33 4.11 40.05
CA PRO A 53 -59.21 5.16 39.54
C PRO A 53 -59.05 5.41 38.03
N LYS A 54 -60.21 5.32 37.35
CA LYS A 54 -60.70 5.98 36.11
C LYS A 54 -59.81 6.14 34.84
N PRO A 55 -60.40 5.93 33.64
CA PRO A 55 -59.70 6.12 32.38
C PRO A 55 -59.63 7.60 32.00
N GLN A 56 -58.42 8.15 31.92
CA GLN A 56 -58.18 9.44 31.26
C GLN A 56 -58.00 9.23 29.75
N ARG A 57 -58.76 10.02 29.00
CA ARG A 57 -58.78 10.05 27.53
C ARG A 57 -57.40 10.39 26.96
N SER A 58 -57.13 9.82 25.79
CA SER A 58 -55.89 9.86 25.02
C SER A 58 -55.40 11.29 24.70
N GLY A 59 -54.32 11.71 25.35
CA GLY A 59 -53.46 12.83 24.93
C GLY A 59 -52.13 12.40 24.31
N LEU A 60 -51.89 11.08 24.21
CA LEU A 60 -50.59 10.52 23.81
C LEU A 60 -50.38 10.50 22.28
N ILE A 61 -51.47 10.48 21.51
CA ILE A 61 -51.44 10.47 20.04
C ILE A 61 -50.93 11.81 19.47
N PRO A 62 -51.40 13.00 19.90
CA PRO A 62 -50.84 14.26 19.40
C PRO A 62 -49.39 14.48 19.84
N ALA A 63 -49.00 14.05 21.05
CA ALA A 63 -47.61 14.16 21.52
C ALA A 63 -46.64 13.27 20.71
N MET A 64 -47.04 12.04 20.38
CA MET A 64 -46.26 11.13 19.52
C MET A 64 -46.15 11.65 18.08
N LEU A 65 -47.20 12.25 17.53
CA LEU A 65 -47.16 12.88 16.20
C LEU A 65 -46.19 14.07 16.15
N VAL A 66 -46.21 14.92 17.19
CA VAL A 66 -45.26 16.04 17.29
C VAL A 66 -43.83 15.53 17.44
N LEU A 67 -43.59 14.49 18.25
CA LEU A 67 -42.26 13.89 18.39
C LEU A 67 -41.77 13.28 17.07
N LEU A 68 -42.64 12.58 16.34
CA LEU A 68 -42.30 11.95 15.07
C LEU A 68 -42.02 12.99 13.98
N VAL A 69 -42.77 14.09 13.95
CA VAL A 69 -42.49 15.25 13.09
C VAL A 69 -41.18 15.92 13.47
N LEU A 70 -40.88 16.09 14.76
CA LEU A 70 -39.60 16.63 15.22
C LEU A 70 -38.41 15.72 14.88
N ILE A 71 -38.59 14.40 14.94
CA ILE A 71 -37.57 13.43 14.52
C ILE A 71 -37.38 13.46 13.00
N LEU A 72 -38.45 13.60 12.21
CA LEU A 72 -38.35 13.73 10.75
C LEU A 72 -37.74 15.07 10.32
N ILE A 73 -38.05 16.16 11.00
CA ILE A 73 -37.44 17.47 10.75
C ILE A 73 -35.97 17.44 11.20
N GLY A 74 -35.68 16.94 12.41
CA GLY A 74 -34.31 16.81 12.91
C GLY A 74 -33.46 15.87 12.06
N GLY A 75 -33.98 14.71 11.69
CA GLY A 75 -33.33 13.75 10.80
C GLY A 75 -33.17 14.29 9.38
N GLY A 76 -34.16 15.04 8.88
CA GLY A 76 -34.09 15.73 7.59
C GLY A 76 -33.03 16.82 7.57
N VAL A 77 -32.89 17.60 8.65
CA VAL A 77 -31.85 18.63 8.80
C VAL A 77 -30.46 18.00 8.92
N VAL A 78 -30.30 16.91 9.67
CA VAL A 78 -29.01 16.18 9.76
C VAL A 78 -28.65 15.53 8.42
N PHE A 79 -29.62 14.95 7.72
CA PHE A 79 -29.42 14.37 6.39
C PHE A 79 -29.07 15.43 5.34
N PHE A 80 -29.76 16.57 5.32
CA PHE A 80 -29.44 17.68 4.42
C PHE A 80 -28.09 18.33 4.76
N ALA A 81 -27.78 18.55 6.04
CA ALA A 81 -26.49 19.05 6.47
C ALA A 81 -25.36 18.07 6.08
N SER A 82 -25.56 16.75 6.25
CA SER A 82 -24.58 15.74 5.82
C SER A 82 -24.42 15.69 4.31
N LYS A 83 -25.48 15.95 3.54
CA LYS A 83 -25.45 15.98 2.06
C LYS A 83 -24.84 17.28 1.52
N GLU A 84 -24.93 18.38 2.26
CA GLU A 84 -24.25 19.65 1.93
C GLU A 84 -22.78 19.65 2.35
N LEU A 85 -22.41 19.00 3.47
CA LEU A 85 -21.00 18.81 3.86
C LEU A 85 -20.23 17.92 2.88
N GLY A 86 -20.91 16.97 2.22
CA GLY A 86 -20.31 16.16 1.16
C GLY A 86 -20.13 16.88 -0.18
N LYS A 87 -20.81 18.03 -0.40
CA LYS A 87 -20.78 18.75 -1.69
C LYS A 87 -19.86 19.96 -1.73
N ASN A 88 -19.40 20.45 -0.59
CA ASN A 88 -18.48 21.59 -0.50
C ASN A 88 -17.29 21.24 0.39
N VAL A 89 -16.47 20.28 -0.02
CA VAL A 89 -15.13 20.14 0.54
C VAL A 89 -14.26 21.23 -0.09
N ASN A 90 -14.39 22.45 0.44
CA ASN A 90 -13.40 23.49 0.17
C ASN A 90 -12.05 22.99 0.71
N PRO A 91 -10.95 23.20 -0.04
CA PRO A 91 -9.63 22.83 0.45
C PRO A 91 -9.37 23.51 1.80
N PRO A 92 -8.72 22.82 2.75
CA PRO A 92 -8.49 23.36 4.08
C PRO A 92 -7.65 24.64 3.96
N THR A 93 -8.27 25.78 4.28
CA THR A 93 -7.58 27.08 4.27
C THR A 93 -6.94 27.29 5.64
N PHE A 94 -5.62 27.21 5.72
CA PHE A 94 -4.90 27.39 6.97
C PHE A 94 -4.60 28.88 7.23
N LYS A 95 -5.04 29.39 8.37
CA LYS A 95 -4.63 30.71 8.87
C LYS A 95 -3.22 30.59 9.45
N ASN A 96 -2.29 31.40 8.96
CA ASN A 96 -0.94 31.49 9.51
C ASN A 96 -1.00 31.94 10.99
N ALA A 97 -0.32 31.20 11.87
CA ALA A 97 -0.20 31.56 13.28
C ALA A 97 0.62 32.85 13.45
N SER A 98 0.23 33.71 14.39
CA SER A 98 0.99 34.93 14.73
C SER A 98 2.32 34.57 15.38
N GLY A 99 3.43 34.87 14.71
CA GLY A 99 4.82 34.59 15.14
C GLY A 99 5.84 35.02 14.06
N ASP A 100 7.13 34.80 14.32
CA ASP A 100 8.20 35.01 13.32
C ASP A 100 7.93 34.12 12.07
N PRO A 101 7.74 34.71 10.89
CA PRO A 101 7.47 33.97 9.66
C PRO A 101 8.51 32.90 9.35
N ALA A 102 9.80 33.16 9.64
CA ALA A 102 10.87 32.21 9.37
C ALA A 102 10.79 30.98 10.29
N ALA A 103 10.51 31.18 11.57
CA ALA A 103 10.35 30.10 12.54
C ALA A 103 9.09 29.26 12.26
N ASN A 104 7.99 29.91 11.84
CA ASN A 104 6.77 29.24 11.44
C ASN A 104 6.96 28.37 10.19
N GLU A 105 7.68 28.89 9.20
CA GLU A 105 7.99 28.16 7.97
C GLU A 105 8.90 26.95 8.25
N ALA A 106 9.96 27.13 9.04
CA ALA A 106 10.84 26.04 9.43
C ALA A 106 10.08 24.93 10.19
N ASN A 107 9.17 25.31 11.10
CA ASN A 107 8.35 24.33 11.81
C ASN A 107 7.33 23.63 10.89
N TYR A 108 6.77 24.35 9.93
CA TYR A 108 5.88 23.77 8.92
C TYR A 108 6.60 22.71 8.09
N ILE A 109 7.78 23.04 7.54
CA ILE A 109 8.64 22.14 6.75
C ILE A 109 9.04 20.89 7.56
N ARG A 110 9.23 21.05 8.88
CA ARG A 110 9.62 19.94 9.75
C ARG A 110 8.45 19.01 10.08
N ILE A 111 7.34 19.54 10.58
CA ILE A 111 6.24 18.74 11.15
C ILE A 111 4.86 19.26 10.72
N GLY A 112 4.70 20.57 10.50
CA GLY A 112 3.37 21.16 10.29
C GLY A 112 2.60 20.62 9.07
N TRP A 113 3.31 20.22 8.01
CA TRP A 113 2.69 19.67 6.79
C TRP A 113 2.00 18.31 7.01
N GLN A 114 2.42 17.52 8.00
CA GLN A 114 1.98 16.12 8.15
C GLN A 114 0.47 16.01 8.42
N LYS A 115 -0.05 16.89 9.29
CA LYS A 115 -1.48 16.94 9.61
C LYS A 115 -2.31 17.28 8.37
N GLU A 116 -1.82 18.22 7.57
CA GLU A 116 -2.48 18.62 6.32
C GLU A 116 -2.45 17.50 5.29
N ALA A 117 -1.31 16.79 5.14
CA ALA A 117 -1.20 15.63 4.24
C ALA A 117 -2.19 14.52 4.60
N TYR A 118 -2.33 14.17 5.88
CA TYR A 118 -3.35 13.20 6.32
C TYR A 118 -4.77 13.67 5.99
N GLN A 119 -5.07 14.97 6.12
CA GLN A 119 -6.39 15.51 5.78
C GLN A 119 -6.66 15.42 4.28
N VAL A 120 -5.67 15.78 3.45
CA VAL A 120 -5.74 15.67 1.99
C VAL A 120 -5.97 14.21 1.58
N LEU A 121 -5.19 13.27 2.12
CA LEU A 121 -5.38 11.84 1.84
C LEU A 121 -6.73 11.32 2.28
N ARG A 122 -7.18 11.65 3.49
CA ARG A 122 -8.51 11.21 3.97
C ARG A 122 -9.63 11.73 3.08
N GLY A 123 -9.57 13.00 2.68
CA GLY A 123 -10.54 13.59 1.75
C GLY A 123 -10.50 12.89 0.39
N TYR A 124 -9.31 12.69 -0.17
CA TYR A 124 -9.11 12.02 -1.44
C TYR A 124 -9.60 10.56 -1.43
N MET A 125 -9.30 9.78 -0.39
CA MET A 125 -9.71 8.37 -0.29
C MET A 125 -11.20 8.21 0.02
N ALA A 126 -11.80 9.18 0.72
CA ALA A 126 -13.24 9.18 1.02
C ALA A 126 -14.10 9.59 -0.19
N ALA A 127 -13.51 10.28 -1.18
CA ALA A 127 -14.19 10.65 -2.41
C ALA A 127 -14.49 9.40 -3.26
N THR A 128 -15.77 9.16 -3.48
CA THR A 128 -16.30 7.99 -4.20
C THR A 128 -16.47 8.23 -5.69
N GLU A 129 -16.36 9.48 -6.16
CA GLU A 129 -16.45 9.86 -7.56
C GLU A 129 -15.17 10.57 -8.02
N ALA A 130 -14.80 10.41 -9.30
CA ALA A 130 -13.60 11.00 -9.88
C ALA A 130 -13.56 12.54 -9.71
N LYS A 131 -14.69 13.21 -9.94
CA LYS A 131 -14.83 14.66 -9.80
C LYS A 131 -14.55 15.15 -8.37
N ASP A 132 -14.89 14.34 -7.36
CA ASP A 132 -14.73 14.68 -5.95
C ASP A 132 -13.29 14.49 -5.48
N LYS A 133 -12.47 13.76 -6.24
CA LYS A 133 -11.03 13.62 -6.02
C LYS A 133 -10.23 14.83 -6.51
N VAL A 134 -10.69 15.49 -7.57
CA VAL A 134 -10.02 16.62 -8.24
C VAL A 134 -9.54 17.74 -7.29
N PRO A 135 -10.33 18.21 -6.30
CA PRO A 135 -9.91 19.30 -5.42
C PRO A 135 -8.66 19.00 -4.58
N PHE A 136 -8.36 17.72 -4.34
CA PHE A 136 -7.20 17.28 -3.56
C PHE A 136 -5.94 17.11 -4.42
N VAL A 137 -6.08 17.15 -5.74
CA VAL A 137 -5.02 16.81 -6.69
C VAL A 137 -4.28 18.05 -7.17
N LEU A 138 -2.96 17.94 -7.29
CA LEU A 138 -2.10 18.95 -7.89
C LEU A 138 -2.44 19.08 -9.38
N ASN A 139 -2.68 20.31 -9.85
CA ASN A 139 -3.18 20.56 -11.20
C ASN A 139 -4.49 19.81 -11.51
N GLY A 140 -5.33 19.58 -10.50
CA GLY A 140 -6.54 18.77 -10.62
C GLY A 140 -7.48 19.20 -11.73
N ALA A 141 -7.61 20.51 -12.01
CA ALA A 141 -8.45 20.99 -13.10
C ALA A 141 -7.96 20.55 -14.49
N GLU A 142 -6.65 20.51 -14.70
CA GLU A 142 -6.03 20.05 -15.95
C GLU A 142 -6.09 18.52 -16.07
N LEU A 143 -5.94 17.83 -14.94
CA LEU A 143 -5.96 16.37 -14.87
C LEU A 143 -7.37 15.77 -14.78
N ALA A 144 -8.42 16.58 -14.58
CA ALA A 144 -9.78 16.10 -14.37
C ALA A 144 -10.26 15.11 -15.46
N PRO A 145 -10.05 15.35 -16.77
CA PRO A 145 -10.44 14.39 -17.80
C PRO A 145 -9.69 13.05 -17.69
N LYS A 146 -8.39 13.10 -17.35
CA LYS A 146 -7.54 11.92 -17.19
C LYS A 146 -7.95 11.11 -15.94
N ILE A 147 -8.32 11.79 -14.86
CA ILE A 147 -8.82 11.16 -13.62
C ILE A 147 -10.17 10.49 -13.88
N GLU A 148 -11.07 11.16 -14.59
CA GLU A 148 -12.39 10.61 -14.93
C GLU A 148 -12.30 9.36 -15.81
N ASP A 149 -11.48 9.42 -16.87
CA ASP A 149 -11.21 8.30 -17.76
C ASP A 149 -10.59 7.11 -17.01
N PHE A 150 -9.60 7.37 -16.15
CA PHE A 150 -8.92 6.32 -15.37
C PHE A 150 -9.88 5.54 -14.44
N TYR A 151 -10.83 6.23 -13.80
CA TYR A 151 -11.78 5.58 -12.87
C TYR A 151 -13.05 5.07 -13.56
N GLY A 152 -13.27 5.37 -14.84
CA GLY A 152 -14.34 4.81 -15.65
C GLY A 152 -15.77 5.14 -15.18
N GLY A 153 -15.96 6.25 -14.44
CA GLY A 153 -17.27 6.70 -13.93
C GLY A 153 -17.93 5.80 -12.88
N GLY A 154 -17.26 4.72 -12.45
CA GLY A 154 -17.75 3.83 -11.40
C GLY A 154 -17.58 4.42 -9.99
N MET A 155 -18.22 3.79 -9.00
CA MET A 155 -17.96 4.10 -7.60
C MET A 155 -16.55 3.67 -7.24
N ILE A 156 -15.73 4.62 -6.79
CA ILE A 156 -14.35 4.37 -6.40
C ILE A 156 -14.33 3.93 -4.94
N VAL A 157 -13.66 2.81 -4.67
CA VAL A 157 -13.49 2.25 -3.33
C VAL A 157 -12.01 2.07 -3.03
N ASP A 158 -11.45 2.97 -2.23
CA ASP A 158 -10.03 2.96 -1.82
C ASP A 158 -9.82 2.39 -0.41
N ALA A 159 -10.67 1.46 0.02
CA ALA A 159 -10.64 0.86 1.37
C ALA A 159 -9.42 -0.04 1.62
N ASP A 160 -8.72 -0.45 0.56
CA ASP A 160 -7.51 -1.27 0.58
C ASP A 160 -6.26 -0.52 1.06
N THR A 161 -6.29 0.82 1.03
CA THR A 161 -5.15 1.70 1.32
C THR A 161 -5.60 2.86 2.22
N PRO A 162 -6.04 2.58 3.45
CA PRO A 162 -6.65 3.59 4.30
C PRO A 162 -5.64 4.68 4.71
N ALA A 163 -6.05 5.94 4.65
CA ALA A 163 -5.16 7.10 4.79
C ALA A 163 -4.40 7.19 6.13
N ASP A 164 -4.91 6.57 7.19
CA ASP A 164 -4.28 6.52 8.52
C ASP A 164 -3.10 5.54 8.61
N THR A 165 -3.01 4.57 7.70
CA THR A 165 -1.90 3.62 7.63
C THR A 165 -0.68 4.14 6.86
N PHE A 166 -0.83 5.28 6.17
CA PHE A 166 0.31 5.96 5.55
C PHE A 166 1.26 6.49 6.63
N SER A 167 2.55 6.28 6.42
CA SER A 167 3.63 6.79 7.27
C SER A 167 4.38 7.93 6.56
N VAL A 168 5.00 8.80 7.35
CA VAL A 168 5.79 9.92 6.82
C VAL A 168 7.11 9.41 6.25
N TYR A 169 7.42 9.81 5.02
CA TYR A 169 8.74 9.58 4.43
C TYR A 169 9.55 10.87 4.44
N GLU A 170 10.70 10.85 5.09
CA GLU A 170 11.56 12.03 5.24
C GLU A 170 12.35 12.29 3.95
N LEU A 171 11.88 13.27 3.17
CA LEU A 171 12.63 13.81 2.04
C LEU A 171 13.79 14.70 2.50
N SER A 172 14.73 14.94 1.58
CA SER A 172 15.82 15.88 1.77
C SER A 172 15.31 17.24 2.24
N GLU A 173 16.12 17.97 3.02
CA GLU A 173 15.72 19.30 3.47
C GLU A 173 15.51 20.26 2.29
N GLU A 174 16.28 20.08 1.22
CA GLU A 174 16.16 20.84 -0.03
C GLU A 174 14.77 20.64 -0.67
N ASP A 175 14.30 19.41 -0.76
CA ASP A 175 12.99 19.11 -1.33
C ASP A 175 11.84 19.59 -0.43
N ARG A 176 11.97 19.43 0.88
CA ARG A 176 10.97 19.95 1.83
C ARG A 176 10.89 21.47 1.82
N ARG A 177 12.03 22.17 1.65
CA ARG A 177 12.08 23.63 1.44
C ARG A 177 11.46 24.07 0.10
N ARG A 178 11.49 23.21 -0.91
CA ARG A 178 10.74 23.39 -2.17
C ARG A 178 9.24 23.11 -2.04
N GLY A 179 8.77 22.76 -0.84
CA GLY A 179 7.39 22.44 -0.54
C GLY A 179 6.98 21.04 -0.99
N LEU A 180 7.92 20.12 -1.17
CA LEU A 180 7.67 18.73 -1.52
C LEU A 180 7.67 17.87 -0.26
N PHE A 181 6.66 17.01 -0.13
CA PHE A 181 6.52 16.10 0.99
C PHE A 181 6.04 14.74 0.49
N MET A 182 6.24 13.70 1.29
CA MET A 182 5.91 12.35 0.87
C MET A 182 5.41 11.52 2.04
N MET A 183 4.40 10.70 1.76
CA MET A 183 3.95 9.63 2.62
C MET A 183 3.97 8.31 1.88
N ILE A 184 4.20 7.23 2.61
CA ILE A 184 4.26 5.88 2.07
C ILE A 184 3.25 4.98 2.78
N TYR A 185 2.54 4.19 1.99
CA TYR A 185 1.88 2.99 2.44
C TYR A 185 2.76 1.82 2.04
N ASP A 186 3.13 0.96 2.98
CA ASP A 186 3.95 -0.22 2.72
C ASP A 186 3.29 -1.44 3.37
N GLN A 187 2.65 -2.26 2.53
CA GLN A 187 2.08 -3.53 2.95
C GLN A 187 3.03 -4.66 2.53
N PRO A 188 3.66 -5.34 3.50
CA PRO A 188 4.55 -6.45 3.19
C PRO A 188 3.76 -7.62 2.59
N PRO A 189 4.43 -8.52 1.84
CA PRO A 189 3.81 -9.73 1.32
C PRO A 189 3.20 -10.54 2.46
N GLN A 190 1.92 -10.89 2.35
CA GLN A 190 1.25 -11.73 3.32
C GLN A 190 1.22 -13.16 2.81
N PHE A 191 1.67 -14.09 3.66
CA PHE A 191 1.70 -15.51 3.36
C PHE A 191 0.44 -16.20 3.88
N GLU A 192 -0.27 -16.93 3.01
CA GLU A 192 -1.42 -17.73 3.45
C GLU A 192 -0.95 -19.00 4.18
N MET A 193 -0.93 -18.94 5.52
CA MET A 193 -0.49 -20.05 6.39
C MET A 193 -1.32 -21.35 6.22
N LYS A 194 -2.55 -21.27 5.67
CA LYS A 194 -3.38 -22.45 5.40
C LYS A 194 -2.80 -23.34 4.29
N GLU A 195 -1.96 -22.78 3.42
CA GLU A 195 -1.32 -23.50 2.32
C GLU A 195 0.12 -23.94 2.63
N PHE A 196 0.66 -23.54 3.80
CA PHE A 196 1.92 -24.08 4.34
C PHE A 196 1.81 -25.53 4.80
N PHE A 197 0.58 -26.03 5.00
CA PHE A 197 0.32 -27.44 5.25
C PHE A 197 0.34 -28.21 3.93
N ARG A 198 1.54 -28.35 3.37
CA ARG A 198 1.79 -29.32 2.31
C ARG A 198 1.45 -30.71 2.87
N PRO A 199 0.75 -31.58 2.12
CA PRO A 199 0.83 -33.00 2.40
C PRO A 199 2.32 -33.37 2.37
N LEU A 200 2.85 -33.89 3.48
CA LEU A 200 4.15 -34.53 3.44
C LEU A 200 4.06 -35.63 2.39
N ALA A 201 5.03 -35.71 1.49
CA ALA A 201 5.12 -36.83 0.56
C ALA A 201 5.00 -38.13 1.36
N SER A 202 4.20 -39.09 0.88
CA SER A 202 4.04 -40.35 1.61
C SER A 202 5.40 -41.03 1.81
N LEU A 203 5.51 -41.88 2.82
CA LEU A 203 6.77 -42.58 3.10
C LEU A 203 7.26 -43.34 1.86
N GLU A 204 6.36 -43.86 1.02
CA GLU A 204 6.73 -44.54 -0.24
C GLU A 204 7.51 -43.63 -1.21
N VAL A 205 7.10 -42.36 -1.38
CA VAL A 205 7.82 -41.37 -2.20
C VAL A 205 9.16 -40.99 -1.56
N GLN A 206 9.22 -40.87 -0.23
CA GLN A 206 10.46 -40.56 0.50
C GLN A 206 11.48 -41.71 0.44
N TYR A 207 11.02 -42.96 0.40
CA TYR A 207 11.86 -44.16 0.26
C TYR A 207 12.11 -44.56 -1.20
N GLY A 208 11.68 -43.74 -2.18
CA GLY A 208 11.95 -43.96 -3.61
C GLY A 208 11.20 -45.13 -4.22
N VAL A 209 10.07 -45.51 -3.63
CA VAL A 209 9.17 -46.57 -4.15
C VAL A 209 8.29 -46.04 -5.28
N ASP A 210 7.89 -44.76 -5.20
CA ASP A 210 7.11 -44.05 -6.24
C ASP A 210 7.81 -42.73 -6.67
N GLU A 211 7.65 -42.34 -7.94
CA GLU A 211 8.13 -41.05 -8.45
C GLU A 211 7.27 -39.90 -7.89
N ALA A 212 7.92 -38.80 -7.48
CA ALA A 212 7.21 -37.62 -7.01
C ALA A 212 6.41 -36.99 -8.14
N ASP A 213 5.09 -36.94 -7.97
CA ASP A 213 4.17 -36.41 -8.96
C ASP A 213 4.49 -34.93 -9.31
N LEU A 214 4.38 -34.54 -10.59
CA LEU A 214 4.72 -33.21 -11.13
C LEU A 214 4.02 -32.04 -10.40
N LEU A 215 2.93 -32.34 -9.70
CA LEU A 215 2.21 -31.44 -8.81
C LEU A 215 3.07 -30.94 -7.63
N LEU A 216 3.97 -31.78 -7.09
CA LEU A 216 4.89 -31.37 -6.01
C LEU A 216 5.92 -30.33 -6.46
N SER A 217 6.30 -30.33 -7.75
CA SER A 217 7.29 -29.40 -8.32
C SER A 217 6.68 -28.03 -8.70
N THR A 218 5.40 -28.00 -9.08
CA THR A 218 4.67 -26.78 -9.45
C THR A 218 4.12 -26.03 -8.23
N LEU A 219 3.87 -26.74 -7.13
CA LEU A 219 3.41 -26.19 -5.84
C LEU A 219 4.56 -25.64 -4.95
N ALA A 220 5.79 -25.53 -5.45
CA ALA A 220 6.94 -25.09 -4.65
C ALA A 220 7.39 -23.64 -4.92
N ARG A 221 6.74 -22.90 -5.84
CA ARG A 221 7.07 -21.48 -6.05
C ARG A 221 6.40 -20.63 -4.97
N VAL A 222 7.22 -20.10 -4.07
CA VAL A 222 6.85 -19.17 -2.98
C VAL A 222 5.94 -18.03 -3.46
N GLY A 223 6.04 -17.61 -4.73
CA GLY A 223 5.19 -16.57 -5.33
C GLY A 223 3.72 -16.94 -5.52
N ASN A 224 3.33 -18.22 -5.46
CA ASN A 224 1.93 -18.63 -5.54
C ASN A 224 1.20 -18.53 -4.18
N PHE A 225 1.95 -18.30 -3.09
CA PHE A 225 1.47 -18.41 -1.70
C PHE A 225 1.51 -17.08 -0.95
N ALA A 226 1.93 -16.01 -1.62
CA ALA A 226 2.09 -14.68 -1.06
C ALA A 226 1.25 -13.69 -1.84
N MET A 227 0.42 -12.90 -1.16
CA MET A 227 -0.13 -11.70 -1.79
C MET A 227 1.03 -10.78 -2.18
N GLU A 228 0.92 -10.16 -3.35
CA GLU A 228 1.95 -9.23 -3.81
C GLU A 228 2.11 -8.07 -2.81
N PRO A 229 3.36 -7.65 -2.52
CA PRO A 229 3.57 -6.47 -1.71
C PRO A 229 2.93 -5.26 -2.39
N LEU A 230 2.26 -4.42 -1.61
CA LEU A 230 1.68 -3.18 -2.11
C LEU A 230 2.40 -2.01 -1.46
N ARG A 231 3.14 -1.25 -2.27
CA ARG A 231 3.73 0.02 -1.87
C ARG A 231 3.12 1.17 -2.65
N VAL A 232 2.61 2.17 -1.95
CA VAL A 232 2.00 3.36 -2.55
C VAL A 232 2.75 4.60 -2.10
N HIS A 233 3.16 5.42 -3.08
CA HIS A 233 3.79 6.70 -2.82
C HIS A 233 2.77 7.82 -2.98
N ALA A 234 2.52 8.56 -1.90
CA ALA A 234 1.73 9.77 -1.92
C ALA A 234 2.65 10.99 -1.82
N PHE A 235 2.96 11.60 -2.97
CA PHE A 235 3.70 12.86 -3.00
C PHE A 235 2.76 14.04 -2.85
N PHE A 236 3.22 15.05 -2.14
CA PHE A 236 2.49 16.28 -1.93
C PHE A 236 3.33 17.48 -2.32
N LYS A 237 2.67 18.48 -2.91
CA LYS A 237 3.27 19.77 -3.21
C LYS A 237 2.47 20.87 -2.56
N ARG A 238 3.16 21.77 -1.85
CA ARG A 238 2.56 22.97 -1.28
C ARG A 238 2.25 23.95 -2.40
N THR A 239 1.02 24.42 -2.46
CA THR A 239 0.55 25.47 -3.38
C THR A 239 -0.04 26.64 -2.60
N SER A 240 -0.47 27.69 -3.28
CA SER A 240 -1.18 28.83 -2.65
C SER A 240 -2.51 28.42 -2.01
N GLU A 241 -3.11 27.32 -2.47
CA GLU A 241 -4.37 26.78 -1.93
C GLU A 241 -4.17 25.77 -0.80
N GLY A 242 -2.91 25.52 -0.42
CA GLY A 242 -2.54 24.46 0.51
C GLY A 242 -1.86 23.28 -0.20
N LEU A 243 -1.74 22.19 0.52
CA LEU A 243 -1.07 20.98 0.10
C LEU A 243 -1.96 20.18 -0.87
N LYS A 244 -1.39 19.74 -1.99
CA LYS A 244 -2.10 18.94 -3.01
C LYS A 244 -1.35 17.64 -3.29
N LEU A 245 -2.10 16.57 -3.52
CA LEU A 245 -1.61 15.23 -3.85
C LEU A 245 -1.18 15.16 -5.32
N ASP A 246 -0.04 14.56 -5.58
CA ASP A 246 0.38 14.20 -6.92
C ASP A 246 -0.30 12.90 -7.36
N TRP A 247 -1.38 13.05 -8.13
CA TRP A 247 -2.23 11.93 -8.52
C TRP A 247 -1.53 10.93 -9.43
N GLU A 248 -0.67 11.38 -10.34
CA GLU A 248 -0.05 10.49 -11.33
C GLU A 248 0.84 9.44 -10.64
N ILE A 249 1.67 9.87 -9.68
CA ILE A 249 2.49 8.93 -8.90
C ILE A 249 1.65 8.06 -8.00
N PHE A 250 0.63 8.65 -7.36
CA PHE A 250 -0.25 7.92 -6.48
C PHE A 250 -0.94 6.78 -7.24
N ALA A 251 -1.53 7.07 -8.40
CA ALA A 251 -2.19 6.09 -9.25
C ALA A 251 -1.21 5.08 -9.84
N GLN A 252 -0.05 5.54 -10.33
CA GLN A 252 0.99 4.67 -10.88
C GLN A 252 1.42 3.60 -9.88
N THR A 253 1.74 4.02 -8.65
CA THR A 253 2.25 3.11 -7.61
C THR A 253 1.15 2.25 -7.00
N LYS A 254 -0.05 2.81 -6.78
CA LYS A 254 -1.19 2.05 -6.25
C LYS A 254 -1.69 0.97 -7.20
N TYR A 255 -1.86 1.29 -8.48
CA TYR A 255 -2.48 0.39 -9.47
C TYR A 255 -1.46 -0.33 -10.34
N ARG A 256 -0.16 -0.19 -10.03
CA ARG A 256 0.98 -0.76 -10.75
C ARG A 256 0.87 -0.53 -12.27
N THR A 257 0.57 0.70 -12.67
CA THR A 257 0.31 1.00 -14.10
C THR A 257 1.54 0.77 -14.97
N LEU A 258 2.74 1.06 -14.46
CA LEU A 258 3.99 0.74 -15.18
C LEU A 258 4.14 -0.76 -15.44
N GLN A 259 3.83 -1.61 -14.45
CA GLN A 259 3.88 -3.05 -14.63
C GLN A 259 2.93 -3.48 -15.75
N LYS A 260 1.67 -3.01 -15.71
CA LYS A 260 0.66 -3.33 -16.73
C LYS A 260 1.10 -2.89 -18.12
N PHE A 261 1.62 -1.67 -18.25
CA PHE A 261 2.13 -1.13 -19.51
C PHE A 261 3.27 -1.99 -20.08
N VAL A 262 4.16 -2.49 -19.23
CA VAL A 262 5.32 -3.30 -19.65
C VAL A 262 4.94 -4.75 -19.95
N GLU A 263 4.05 -5.35 -19.16
CA GLU A 263 3.67 -6.76 -19.28
C GLU A 263 2.57 -6.99 -20.34
N LEU A 264 1.68 -6.03 -20.54
CA LEU A 264 0.55 -6.09 -21.46
C LEU A 264 0.53 -4.87 -22.40
N PRO A 265 1.58 -4.66 -23.21
CA PRO A 265 1.67 -3.49 -24.06
C PRO A 265 0.58 -3.50 -25.14
N GLN A 266 -0.22 -2.43 -25.22
CA GLN A 266 -1.16 -2.23 -26.32
C GLN A 266 -0.49 -1.40 -27.42
N VAL A 267 -0.69 -1.80 -28.68
CA VAL A 267 -0.03 -1.14 -29.82
C VAL A 267 -0.55 0.29 -29.95
N GLY A 268 0.38 1.26 -29.91
CA GLY A 268 0.07 2.69 -30.04
C GLY A 268 -0.36 3.37 -28.74
N GLU A 269 -0.30 2.67 -27.61
CA GLU A 269 -0.50 3.25 -26.29
C GLU A 269 0.73 4.08 -25.89
N SER A 270 0.49 5.24 -25.29
CA SER A 270 1.54 6.11 -24.75
C SER A 270 1.13 6.56 -23.37
N GLU A 271 2.00 6.36 -22.39
CA GLU A 271 1.73 6.77 -21.02
C GLU A 271 2.95 7.45 -20.38
N VAL A 272 2.67 8.40 -19.49
CA VAL A 272 3.68 9.18 -18.79
C VAL A 272 3.90 8.56 -17.41
N PHE A 273 5.13 8.14 -17.15
CA PHE A 273 5.53 7.53 -15.89
C PHE A 273 6.61 8.37 -15.23
N ARG A 274 6.64 8.38 -13.89
CA ARG A 274 7.84 8.82 -13.17
C ARG A 274 8.53 7.63 -12.58
N ILE A 275 9.81 7.53 -12.91
CA ILE A 275 10.60 6.32 -12.78
C ILE A 275 11.98 6.65 -12.24
N PHE A 276 12.67 5.64 -11.74
CA PHE A 276 14.12 5.65 -11.67
C PHE A 276 14.70 5.11 -12.96
N VAL A 277 15.66 5.84 -13.51
CA VAL A 277 16.45 5.42 -14.67
C VAL A 277 17.86 5.15 -14.21
N VAL A 278 18.39 3.97 -14.56
CA VAL A 278 19.77 3.58 -14.32
C VAL A 278 20.35 2.97 -15.59
N GLU A 279 21.61 3.30 -15.91
CA GLU A 279 22.30 2.60 -16.99
C GLU A 279 22.51 1.12 -16.60
N ASP A 280 22.08 0.19 -17.48
CA ASP A 280 22.17 -1.25 -17.27
C ASP A 280 23.03 -1.93 -18.35
N VAL A 281 23.46 -3.16 -18.07
CA VAL A 281 24.20 -3.99 -19.00
C VAL A 281 23.21 -4.71 -19.92
N PRO A 282 23.39 -4.66 -21.26
CA PRO A 282 22.55 -5.42 -22.19
C PRO A 282 22.72 -6.91 -21.94
N ASP A 283 21.64 -7.65 -22.14
CA ASP A 283 21.71 -9.12 -22.13
C ASP A 283 22.65 -9.61 -23.24
N GLN A 284 23.27 -10.77 -23.01
CA GLN A 284 24.15 -11.39 -24.00
C GLN A 284 23.41 -11.57 -25.33
N GLY A 285 24.01 -11.08 -26.43
CA GLY A 285 23.42 -11.12 -27.77
C GLY A 285 22.32 -10.09 -28.05
N ARG A 286 21.93 -9.25 -27.08
CA ARG A 286 20.97 -8.14 -27.26
C ARG A 286 21.61 -6.76 -27.33
N ALA A 287 22.93 -6.69 -27.35
CA ALA A 287 23.65 -5.43 -27.53
C ALA A 287 23.42 -4.89 -28.94
N VAL A 288 22.76 -3.73 -29.04
CA VAL A 288 22.56 -3.03 -30.32
C VAL A 288 23.63 -1.94 -30.46
N ALA A 289 24.40 -2.01 -31.55
CA ALA A 289 25.46 -1.04 -31.83
C ALA A 289 24.91 0.40 -31.87
N GLY A 290 25.64 1.35 -31.28
CA GLY A 290 25.22 2.75 -31.19
C GLY A 290 24.11 3.04 -30.17
N THR A 291 23.72 2.06 -29.35
CA THR A 291 22.76 2.24 -28.26
C THR A 291 23.37 1.94 -26.90
N ARG A 292 22.77 2.52 -25.85
CA ARG A 292 22.98 2.13 -24.46
C ARG A 292 21.68 1.60 -23.89
N THR A 293 21.80 0.57 -23.06
CA THR A 293 20.67 -0.02 -22.35
C THR A 293 20.47 0.69 -21.03
N TYR A 294 19.24 1.10 -20.76
CA TYR A 294 18.82 1.66 -19.50
C TYR A 294 17.71 0.80 -18.92
N ARG A 295 17.71 0.66 -17.60
CA ARG A 295 16.61 0.05 -16.86
C ARG A 295 15.78 1.16 -16.26
N VAL A 296 14.50 1.17 -16.60
CA VAL A 296 13.48 2.02 -16.02
C VAL A 296 12.75 1.24 -14.94
N VAL A 297 12.51 1.85 -13.78
CA VAL A 297 12.01 1.16 -12.59
C VAL A 297 10.94 2.01 -11.92
N ASP A 298 9.85 1.38 -11.47
CA ASP A 298 8.84 2.04 -10.64
C ASP A 298 9.44 2.46 -9.28
N PRO A 299 9.18 3.68 -8.80
CA PRO A 299 9.80 4.16 -7.57
C PRO A 299 9.32 3.44 -6.31
N ALA A 300 8.09 2.91 -6.29
CA ALA A 300 7.55 2.17 -5.15
C ALA A 300 7.83 0.67 -5.27
N ASN A 301 7.74 0.13 -6.49
CA ASN A 301 7.84 -1.30 -6.77
C ASN A 301 9.05 -1.60 -7.64
N THR A 302 10.23 -1.75 -7.03
CA THR A 302 11.49 -1.85 -7.79
C THR A 302 11.64 -3.09 -8.67
N THR A 303 10.76 -4.07 -8.50
CA THR A 303 10.62 -5.24 -9.39
C THR A 303 10.01 -4.87 -10.73
N ASP A 304 9.21 -3.81 -10.77
CA ASP A 304 8.46 -3.36 -11.92
C ASP A 304 9.40 -2.53 -12.76
N SER A 305 10.00 -3.20 -13.73
CA SER A 305 11.07 -2.61 -14.51
C SER A 305 11.03 -3.06 -15.96
N ALA A 306 11.48 -2.16 -16.83
CA ALA A 306 11.70 -2.46 -18.23
C ALA A 306 13.11 -2.05 -18.64
N ARG A 307 13.66 -2.75 -19.64
CA ARG A 307 14.93 -2.38 -20.25
C ARG A 307 14.66 -1.73 -21.60
N VAL A 308 15.24 -0.56 -21.80
CA VAL A 308 15.06 0.24 -23.01
C VAL A 308 16.44 0.50 -23.62
N ASN A 309 16.55 0.26 -24.92
CA ASN A 309 17.75 0.60 -25.69
C ASN A 309 17.58 1.99 -26.30
N VAL A 310 18.46 2.91 -25.93
CA VAL A 310 18.42 4.30 -26.38
C VAL A 310 19.63 4.60 -27.24
N LYS A 311 19.42 5.17 -28.43
CA LYS A 311 20.51 5.60 -29.31
C LYS A 311 21.31 6.72 -28.65
N VAL A 312 22.64 6.57 -28.65
CA VAL A 312 23.54 7.51 -27.94
C VAL A 312 23.49 8.92 -28.52
N ASP A 313 23.27 9.04 -29.82
CA ASP A 313 23.21 10.31 -30.56
C ASP A 313 21.86 11.03 -30.48
N SER A 314 20.82 10.35 -29.99
CA SER A 314 19.48 10.92 -29.79
C SER A 314 19.44 11.95 -28.66
N GLU A 315 18.42 12.82 -28.65
CA GLU A 315 18.20 13.79 -27.58
C GLU A 315 18.09 13.09 -26.21
N VAL A 316 17.32 12.01 -26.13
CA VAL A 316 17.17 11.19 -24.92
C VAL A 316 18.51 10.57 -24.51
N GLY A 317 19.29 10.06 -25.48
CA GLY A 317 20.61 9.50 -25.22
C GLY A 317 21.61 10.53 -24.66
N ARG A 318 21.54 11.77 -25.15
CA ARG A 318 22.35 12.89 -24.62
C ARG A 318 21.90 13.29 -23.22
N ALA A 319 20.60 13.35 -22.95
CA ALA A 319 20.07 13.65 -21.62
C ALA A 319 20.48 12.59 -20.58
N LEU A 320 20.38 11.31 -20.95
CA LEU A 320 20.77 10.18 -20.10
C LEU A 320 22.29 10.01 -19.99
N SER A 321 23.09 10.73 -20.78
CA SER A 321 24.55 10.60 -20.72
C SER A 321 25.14 10.99 -19.36
N LEU A 322 24.41 11.79 -18.58
CA LEU A 322 24.78 12.23 -17.23
C LEU A 322 24.82 11.09 -16.20
N ILE A 323 24.11 9.99 -16.45
CA ILE A 323 24.06 8.81 -15.56
C ILE A 323 24.88 7.64 -16.08
N ASN A 324 25.62 7.85 -17.17
CA ASN A 324 26.46 6.80 -17.74
C ASN A 324 27.65 6.52 -16.81
N TRP A 325 27.77 5.27 -16.40
CA TRP A 325 28.89 4.80 -15.61
C TRP A 325 29.80 3.87 -16.42
N ARG A 326 29.28 3.23 -17.48
CA ARG A 326 30.09 2.36 -18.33
C ARG A 326 31.01 3.16 -19.24
N GLY A 327 32.31 2.88 -19.15
CA GLY A 327 33.34 3.55 -19.95
C GLY A 327 33.71 4.95 -19.48
N THR A 328 33.37 5.32 -18.24
CA THR A 328 33.86 6.56 -17.61
C THR A 328 35.00 6.24 -16.64
N ALA A 329 35.85 7.23 -16.33
CA ALA A 329 37.01 7.03 -15.43
C ALA A 329 36.61 6.62 -13.99
N THR A 330 35.35 6.83 -13.64
CA THR A 330 34.72 6.47 -12.36
C THR A 330 33.78 5.28 -12.57
N GLU A 331 34.31 4.12 -12.96
CA GLU A 331 33.57 2.85 -13.11
C GLU A 331 33.06 2.27 -11.78
N THR A 332 32.80 3.10 -10.77
CA THR A 332 32.67 2.58 -9.42
C THR A 332 31.25 2.20 -9.04
N ARG A 333 30.17 2.87 -9.55
CA ARG A 333 28.76 2.49 -9.28
C ARG A 333 27.78 3.01 -10.33
N PRO A 334 26.67 2.29 -10.60
CA PRO A 334 25.54 2.85 -11.33
C PRO A 334 24.95 4.05 -10.58
N ASP A 335 24.77 5.18 -11.28
CA ASP A 335 23.99 6.33 -10.77
C ASP A 335 22.53 6.18 -11.23
N ALA A 336 21.59 6.40 -10.32
CA ALA A 336 20.16 6.33 -10.59
C ALA A 336 19.57 7.74 -10.49
N ARG A 337 18.76 8.12 -11.47
CA ARG A 337 18.06 9.41 -11.46
C ARG A 337 16.56 9.22 -11.59
N THR A 338 15.82 10.05 -10.87
CA THR A 338 14.38 10.18 -11.08
C THR A 338 14.14 10.95 -12.37
N ALA A 339 13.24 10.44 -13.21
CA ALA A 339 12.82 11.10 -14.44
C ALA A 339 11.32 10.92 -14.64
N THR A 340 10.69 11.90 -15.28
CA THR A 340 9.36 11.73 -15.88
C THR A 340 9.58 11.42 -17.36
N VAL A 341 9.07 10.28 -17.82
CA VAL A 341 9.23 9.80 -19.19
C VAL A 341 7.88 9.48 -19.80
N GLU A 342 7.74 9.74 -21.09
CA GLU A 342 6.66 9.21 -21.91
C GLU A 342 7.17 7.92 -22.55
N LEU A 343 6.51 6.78 -22.28
CA LEU A 343 6.81 5.50 -22.91
C LEU A 343 5.77 5.22 -24.01
N LYS A 344 6.22 4.63 -25.11
CA LYS A 344 5.45 4.37 -26.35
C LYS A 344 5.76 2.98 -26.89
#